data_AF-A0A965DCC9-F1
#
_entry.id   AF-A0A965DCC9-F1
#
_cell.length_a   1.000
_cell.length_b   1.000
_cell.length_c   1.000
_cell.angle_alpha   90.00
_cell.angle_beta   90.00
_cell.angle_gamma   90.00
#
_symmetry.space_group_name_H-M   'P 1'
#
loop_
_entity.id
_entity.type
_entity.pdbx_description
1 polymer ?
#
loop_
_entity_poly.entity_id
_entity_poly.type
_entity_poly.pdbx_seq_one_letter_code
_entity_poly.pdbx_strand_id
1 'polypeptide(L)'
;RAWRETPGLKRITTEARDLFRRPLMPDELRGVDAVVIDPPRAGAQAQVAQLALAPIGKIAFVSCNPVTFARDAKLLLDAGWRLGPVQVIDQFRWSTHVELVACLHRD
;
A
#
# COMPACT_ATOMS: atom_id res chain seq x y z
N ARG A 1 13.84 18.71 12.43
CA ARG A 1 15.01 18.49 13.32
C ARG A 1 15.10 17.03 13.79
N ALA A 2 13.99 16.40 14.17
CA ALA A 2 13.93 15.00 14.64
C ALA A 2 14.77 13.95 13.86
N TRP A 3 14.73 13.94 12.52
CA TRP A 3 15.46 12.93 11.72
C TRP A 3 17.00 13.08 11.74
N ARG A 4 17.53 14.26 12.08
CA ARG A 4 19.00 14.51 12.12
C ARG A 4 19.62 14.18 13.47
N GLU A 5 18.83 14.25 14.53
CA GLU A 5 19.31 14.17 15.92
C GLU A 5 19.01 12.82 16.58
N THR A 6 18.27 11.93 15.90
CA THR A 6 17.92 10.61 16.44
C THR A 6 18.98 9.57 16.04
N PRO A 7 19.75 9.01 16.99
CA PRO A 7 20.72 7.95 16.70
C PRO A 7 20.03 6.63 16.32
N GLY A 8 20.72 5.79 15.55
CA GLY A 8 20.23 4.45 15.18
C GLY A 8 19.19 4.40 14.05
N LEU A 9 18.93 5.53 13.37
CA LEU A 9 18.04 5.55 12.20
C LEU A 9 18.66 4.77 11.03
N LYS A 10 17.87 3.88 10.43
CA LYS A 10 18.22 3.23 9.17
C LYS A 10 18.24 4.26 8.04
N ARG A 11 19.00 3.97 6.97
CA ARG A 11 19.01 4.80 5.76
C ARG A 11 17.60 4.86 5.17
N ILE A 12 17.13 6.09 4.93
CA ILE A 12 15.87 6.37 4.24
C ILE A 12 16.22 7.06 2.92
N THR A 13 15.59 6.62 1.84
CA THR A 13 15.63 7.27 0.53
C THR A 13 14.24 7.77 0.16
N THR A 14 14.15 8.89 -0.55
CA THR A 14 12.88 9.46 -1.00
C THR A 14 12.95 9.80 -2.48
N GLU A 15 11.83 9.67 -3.17
CA GLU A 15 11.68 10.04 -4.58
C GLU A 15 10.32 10.71 -4.76
N ALA A 16 10.30 11.86 -5.44
CA ALA A 16 9.04 12.48 -5.87
C ALA A 16 8.62 11.87 -7.22
N ARG A 17 7.47 11.19 -7.23
CA ARG A 17 6.94 10.49 -8.40
C ARG A 17 5.43 10.54 -8.43
N ASP A 18 4.85 10.69 -9.62
CA ASP A 18 3.42 10.53 -9.85
C ASP A 18 3.09 9.06 -10.14
N LEU A 19 2.62 8.34 -9.13
CA LEU A 19 2.30 6.91 -9.26
C LEU A 19 1.04 6.63 -10.09
N PHE A 20 0.21 7.63 -10.41
CA PHE A 20 -0.89 7.46 -11.35
C PHE A 20 -0.40 7.34 -12.78
N ARG A 21 0.59 8.15 -13.15
CA ARG A 21 1.14 8.19 -14.52
C ARG A 21 2.34 7.27 -14.71
N ARG A 22 3.15 7.12 -13.66
CA ARG A 22 4.40 6.35 -13.67
C ARG A 22 4.46 5.52 -12.38
N PRO A 23 3.75 4.38 -12.31
CA PRO A 23 3.84 3.49 -11.16
C PRO A 23 5.27 2.96 -11.00
N LEU A 24 5.60 2.51 -9.79
CA LEU A 24 6.79 1.68 -9.56
C LEU A 24 6.62 0.35 -10.29
N MET A 25 7.61 0.00 -11.10
CA MET A 25 7.65 -1.22 -11.88
C MET A 25 8.15 -2.40 -11.02
N PRO A 26 7.79 -3.65 -11.35
CA PRO A 26 8.22 -4.85 -10.63
C PRO A 26 9.72 -4.91 -10.35
N ASP A 27 10.53 -4.53 -11.35
CA ASP A 27 11.98 -4.58 -11.27
C ASP A 27 12.58 -3.55 -10.30
N GLU A 28 11.91 -2.42 -10.11
CA GLU A 28 12.31 -1.39 -9.16
C GLU A 28 12.09 -1.83 -7.70
N LEU A 29 11.30 -2.88 -7.49
CA LEU A 29 10.98 -3.44 -6.18
C LEU A 29 11.77 -4.71 -5.86
N ARG A 30 12.76 -5.09 -6.67
CA ARG A 30 13.66 -6.22 -6.35
C ARG A 30 14.41 -5.94 -5.05
N GLY A 31 14.41 -6.93 -4.15
CA GLY A 31 15.05 -6.81 -2.84
C GLY A 31 14.22 -6.04 -1.80
N VAL A 32 12.99 -5.66 -2.13
CA VAL A 32 12.03 -5.11 -1.15
C VAL A 32 11.24 -6.27 -0.54
N ASP A 33 11.26 -6.39 0.79
CA ASP A 33 10.53 -7.46 1.48
C ASP A 33 9.02 -7.18 1.58
N ALA A 34 8.66 -5.91 1.76
CA ALA A 34 7.29 -5.48 2.00
C ALA A 34 7.04 -4.04 1.52
N VAL A 35 5.79 -3.76 1.16
CA VAL A 35 5.33 -2.43 0.75
C VAL A 35 4.22 -1.95 1.69
N VAL A 36 4.22 -0.65 2.01
CA VAL A 36 3.10 0.02 2.67
C VAL A 36 2.52 1.03 1.67
N ILE A 37 1.20 0.99 1.44
CA ILE A 37 0.51 1.94 0.58
C ILE A 37 -0.67 2.59 1.30
N ASP A 38 -0.82 3.89 1.09
CA ASP A 38 -1.92 4.73 1.58
C ASP A 38 -2.35 5.68 0.44
N PRO A 39 -3.15 5.20 -0.51
CA PRO A 39 -3.52 5.97 -1.69
C PRO A 39 -4.67 6.93 -1.42
N PRO A 40 -4.87 7.95 -2.28
CA PRO A 40 -6.03 8.82 -2.19
C PRO A 40 -7.34 8.05 -2.43
N ARG A 41 -8.49 8.69 -2.19
CA ARG A 41 -9.83 8.09 -2.33
C ARG A 41 -10.09 7.37 -3.67
N ALA A 42 -9.43 7.78 -4.74
CA ALA A 42 -9.52 7.14 -6.06
C ALA A 42 -8.92 5.72 -6.10
N GLY A 43 -8.13 5.33 -5.10
CA GLY A 43 -7.35 4.10 -5.05
C GLY A 43 -6.02 4.21 -5.79
N ALA A 44 -5.37 3.07 -5.98
CA ALA A 44 -4.05 2.92 -6.56
C ALA A 44 -4.01 1.84 -7.66
N GLN A 45 -5.10 1.65 -8.40
CA GLN A 45 -5.26 0.59 -9.41
C GLN A 45 -4.01 0.35 -10.29
N ALA A 46 -3.43 1.41 -10.86
CA ALA A 46 -2.24 1.31 -11.71
C ALA A 46 -1.01 0.79 -10.95
N GLN A 47 -0.77 1.30 -9.74
CA GLN A 47 0.33 0.85 -8.88
C GLN A 47 0.11 -0.57 -8.37
N VAL A 48 -1.13 -0.92 -7.98
CA VAL A 48 -1.48 -2.25 -7.48
C VAL A 48 -1.33 -3.31 -8.57
N ALA A 49 -1.64 -2.98 -9.82
CA ALA A 49 -1.37 -3.87 -10.97
C ALA A 49 0.14 -4.19 -11.09
N GLN A 50 1.03 -3.24 -10.82
CA GLN A 50 2.48 -3.50 -10.81
C GLN A 50 2.91 -4.28 -9.56
N LEU A 51 2.35 -3.96 -8.39
CA LEU A 51 2.64 -4.68 -7.14
C LEU A 51 2.25 -6.17 -7.23
N ALA A 52 1.16 -6.49 -7.92
CA ALA A 52 0.75 -7.87 -8.16
C ALA A 52 1.83 -8.71 -8.86
N LEU A 53 2.65 -8.07 -9.72
CA LEU A 53 3.72 -8.69 -10.50
C LEU A 53 5.11 -8.57 -9.84
N ALA A 54 5.26 -7.70 -8.83
CA ALA A 54 6.54 -7.41 -8.19
C ALA A 54 7.04 -8.55 -7.29
N PRO A 55 8.34 -8.83 -7.21
CA PRO A 55 8.89 -9.92 -6.38
C PRO A 55 8.93 -9.54 -4.88
N ILE A 56 7.76 -9.21 -4.33
CA ILE A 56 7.52 -8.83 -2.94
C ILE A 56 6.55 -9.84 -2.30
N GLY A 57 6.65 -10.02 -0.97
CA GLY A 57 5.83 -11.00 -0.25
C GLY A 57 4.67 -10.40 0.57
N LYS A 58 4.71 -9.10 0.88
CA LYS A 58 3.75 -8.46 1.78
C LYS A 58 3.38 -7.04 1.36
N ILE A 59 2.11 -6.70 1.49
CA ILE A 59 1.57 -5.36 1.29
C ILE A 59 0.69 -4.99 2.49
N ALA A 60 1.04 -3.92 3.21
CA ALA A 60 0.12 -3.26 4.13
C ALA A 60 -0.65 -2.17 3.37
N PHE A 61 -1.96 -2.34 3.25
CA PHE A 61 -2.83 -1.48 2.46
C PHE A 61 -3.74 -0.69 3.40
N VAL A 62 -3.50 0.62 3.50
CA VAL A 62 -4.36 1.60 4.17
C VAL A 62 -5.35 2.18 3.16
N SER A 63 -6.61 2.40 3.54
CA SER A 63 -7.57 3.06 2.64
C SER A 63 -8.68 3.78 3.37
N CYS A 64 -8.98 4.98 2.88
CA CYS A 64 -10.11 5.82 3.29
C CYS A 64 -11.40 5.54 2.50
N ASN A 65 -11.37 4.59 1.56
CA ASN A 65 -12.49 4.27 0.68
C ASN A 65 -12.62 2.75 0.46
N PRO A 66 -13.55 2.08 1.16
CA PRO A 66 -13.75 0.63 1.05
C PRO A 66 -14.04 0.15 -0.37
N VAL A 67 -14.66 0.98 -1.21
CA VAL A 67 -15.02 0.60 -2.59
C VAL A 67 -13.78 0.48 -3.47
N THR A 68 -12.89 1.47 -3.43
CA THR A 68 -11.66 1.44 -4.23
C THR A 68 -10.64 0.48 -3.65
N PHE A 69 -10.61 0.30 -2.32
CA PHE A 69 -9.87 -0.80 -1.68
C PHE A 69 -10.31 -2.16 -2.23
N ALA A 70 -11.61 -2.46 -2.24
CA ALA A 70 -12.11 -3.76 -2.69
C ALA A 70 -11.76 -4.04 -4.16
N ARG A 71 -11.87 -3.03 -5.04
CA ARG A 71 -11.45 -3.12 -6.45
C ARG A 71 -9.96 -3.43 -6.57
N ASP A 72 -9.12 -2.70 -5.84
CA ASP A 72 -7.67 -2.84 -5.96
C ASP A 72 -7.18 -4.15 -5.31
N ALA A 73 -7.71 -4.53 -4.15
CA ALA A 73 -7.43 -5.80 -3.48
C ALA A 73 -7.82 -7.00 -4.37
N LYS A 74 -8.91 -6.89 -5.13
CA LYS A 74 -9.30 -7.94 -6.09
C LYS A 74 -8.21 -8.20 -7.13
N LEU A 75 -7.49 -7.18 -7.62
CA LEU A 75 -6.38 -7.39 -8.56
C LEU A 75 -5.26 -8.23 -7.96
N LEU A 76 -4.97 -8.03 -6.67
CA LEU A 76 -3.97 -8.82 -5.95
C LEU A 76 -4.47 -10.25 -5.74
N LEU A 77 -5.72 -10.43 -5.32
CA LEU A 77 -6.34 -11.75 -5.13
C LEU A 77 -6.36 -12.56 -6.43
N ASP A 78 -6.74 -11.93 -7.54
CA ASP A 78 -6.75 -12.56 -8.87
C ASP A 78 -5.32 -12.94 -9.32
N ALA A 79 -4.29 -12.28 -8.79
CA ALA A 79 -2.88 -12.60 -8.99
C ALA A 79 -2.31 -13.60 -7.96
N GLY A 80 -3.17 -14.27 -7.17
CA GLY A 80 -2.79 -15.32 -6.22
C GLY A 80 -2.38 -14.82 -4.84
N TRP A 81 -2.56 -13.54 -4.53
CA TRP A 81 -2.36 -13.04 -3.17
C TRP A 81 -3.50 -13.49 -2.24
N ARG A 82 -3.21 -13.49 -0.95
CA ARG A 82 -4.18 -13.75 0.12
C ARG A 82 -4.43 -12.47 0.91
N LEU A 83 -5.71 -12.20 1.17
CA LEU A 83 -6.14 -11.10 2.03
C LEU A 83 -6.25 -11.59 3.48
N GLY A 84 -5.52 -10.94 4.39
CA GLY A 84 -5.65 -11.14 5.82
C GLY A 84 -6.86 -10.39 6.41
N PRO A 85 -6.95 -10.29 7.75
CA PRO A 85 -8.01 -9.54 8.40
C PRO A 85 -8.05 -8.07 7.95
N VAL A 86 -9.25 -7.55 7.74
CA VAL A 86 -9.49 -6.12 7.47
C VAL A 86 -9.83 -5.45 8.80
N GLN A 87 -8.95 -4.55 9.25
CA GLN A 87 -9.18 -3.73 10.43
C GLN A 87 -9.85 -2.42 10.02
N VAL A 88 -11.03 -2.17 10.56
CA VAL A 88 -11.74 -0.89 10.39
C VAL A 88 -11.29 0.09 11.49
N ILE A 89 -11.07 1.34 11.12
CA ILE A 89 -10.60 2.42 12.01
C ILE A 89 -11.54 3.62 11.86
N ASP A 90 -12.17 4.00 12.98
CA ASP A 90 -12.95 5.24 13.08
C ASP A 90 -12.04 6.43 13.38
N GLN A 91 -11.29 6.87 12.36
CA GLN A 91 -10.39 8.03 12.46
C GLN A 91 -11.18 9.35 12.52
N PHE A 92 -12.34 9.41 11.88
CA PHE A 92 -13.14 10.62 11.69
C PHE A 92 -14.52 10.47 12.34
N ARG A 93 -14.52 10.54 13.67
CA ARG A 93 -15.72 10.44 14.50
C ARG A 93 -16.82 11.39 14.02
N TRP A 94 -18.05 10.88 14.01
CA TRP A 94 -19.25 11.59 13.56
C TRP A 94 -19.26 11.97 12.08
N SER A 95 -18.44 11.30 11.26
CA SER A 95 -18.51 11.39 9.81
C SER A 95 -18.91 10.05 9.19
N THR A 96 -19.19 10.07 7.89
CA THR A 96 -19.40 8.85 7.10
C THR A 96 -18.10 8.25 6.57
N HIS A 97 -16.95 8.88 6.83
CA HIS A 97 -15.66 8.38 6.38
C HIS A 97 -15.18 7.26 7.29
N VAL A 98 -14.60 6.24 6.67
CA VAL A 98 -14.04 5.08 7.36
C VAL A 98 -12.67 4.80 6.80
N GLU A 99 -11.72 4.63 7.70
CA GLU A 99 -10.39 4.14 7.35
C GLU A 99 -10.35 2.64 7.57
N LEU A 100 -9.59 1.94 6.75
CA LEU A 100 -9.30 0.54 6.95
C LEU A 100 -7.84 0.24 6.69
N VAL A 101 -7.37 -0.85 7.28
CA VAL A 101 -6.05 -1.42 7.02
C VAL A 101 -6.20 -2.92 6.81
N ALA A 102 -5.54 -3.44 5.79
CA ALA A 102 -5.43 -4.87 5.57
C ALA A 102 -4.01 -5.27 5.18
N CYS A 103 -3.60 -6.46 5.57
CA CYS A 103 -2.39 -7.09 5.07
C CYS A 103 -2.75 -8.02 3.92
N LEU A 104 -2.12 -7.83 2.75
CA LEU A 104 -2.09 -8.86 1.70
C LEU A 104 -0.72 -9.53 1.70
N HIS A 105 -0.71 -10.84 1.53
CA HIS A 105 0.53 -11.61 1.49
C HIS A 105 0.46 -12.73 0.46
N ARG A 106 1.64 -13.18 0.03
CA ARG A 106 1.83 -14.41 -0.73
C ARG A 106 3.14 -15.06 -0.31
N ASP A 107 3.17 -16.38 -0.42
CA ASP A 107 4.33 -17.20 -0.10
C ASP A 107 5.31 -17.24 -1.29
#